data_AF-A0AAW9YB85-F1
#
_entry.id   AF-A0AAW9YB85-F1
#
_cell.length_a   1.000
_cell.length_b   1.000
_cell.length_c   1.000
_cell.angle_alpha   90.00
_cell.angle_beta   90.00
_cell.angle_gamma   90.00
#
_symmetry.space_group_name_H-M   'P 1'
#
loop_
_entity.id
_entity.type
_entity.pdbx_description
1 polymer ?
#
loop_
_entity_poly.entity_id
_entity_poly.type
_entity_poly.pdbx_seq_one_letter_code
_entity_poly.pdbx_strand_id
1 'polypeptide(L)'
;MAIVCSLVTLDLTRFTSINQKVCWTDHIHDVVSNGTIYRSAGSLLKISNISTQSVLNNKQIKITLSGLDENTTQIVNSNEFRNAPILIEKAILQDNTNNVSTKRTYFRGKTATPDTTIDDKSGLITINISAQSIFDLSVKPSYSRSNNATHQFSFNGDMFFEYANRDLGEDILWRKR
;
A
#
# COMPACT_ATOMS: atom_id res chain seq x y z
N MET A 1 -1.01 -20.93 -27.44
CA MET A 1 0.24 -20.34 -26.90
C MET A 1 -0.19 -19.61 -25.65
N ALA A 2 0.27 -20.03 -24.48
CA ALA A 2 -0.28 -19.51 -23.23
C ALA A 2 0.02 -18.01 -23.07
N ILE A 3 -1.03 -17.18 -23.01
CA ILE A 3 -0.91 -15.74 -22.83
C ILE A 3 -0.81 -15.47 -21.33
N VAL A 4 0.25 -14.77 -20.91
CA VAL A 4 0.46 -14.34 -19.52
C VAL A 4 0.08 -12.87 -19.40
N CYS A 5 -0.77 -12.55 -18.44
CA CYS A 5 -1.15 -11.18 -18.12
C CYS A 5 -0.94 -10.88 -16.64
N SER A 6 -0.84 -9.60 -16.31
CA SER A 6 -0.83 -9.13 -14.92
C SER A 6 -2.22 -8.65 -14.53
N LEU A 7 -2.66 -9.00 -13.33
CA LEU A 7 -3.92 -8.58 -12.72
C LEU A 7 -3.58 -7.78 -11.47
N VAL A 8 -4.07 -6.54 -11.39
CA VAL A 8 -3.88 -5.66 -10.24
C VAL A 8 -5.23 -5.45 -9.57
N THR A 9 -5.30 -5.74 -8.27
CA THR A 9 -6.48 -5.50 -7.44
C THR A 9 -6.11 -4.52 -6.35
N LEU A 10 -6.83 -3.40 -6.29
CA LEU A 10 -6.79 -2.42 -5.23
C LEU A 10 -8.10 -2.50 -4.45
N ASP A 11 -8.01 -2.78 -3.15
CA ASP A 11 -9.19 -2.93 -2.30
C ASP A 11 -9.39 -1.69 -1.42
N LEU A 12 -10.40 -0.88 -1.75
CA LEU A 12 -10.78 0.33 -1.02
C LEU A 12 -12.10 0.15 -0.27
N THR A 13 -12.62 -1.08 -0.13
CA THR A 13 -13.89 -1.37 0.57
C THR A 13 -13.89 -0.96 2.03
N ARG A 14 -12.71 -0.85 2.65
CA ARG A 14 -12.55 -0.41 4.03
C ARG A 14 -12.91 1.06 4.27
N PHE A 15 -13.04 1.86 3.21
CA PHE A 15 -13.39 3.27 3.32
C PHE A 15 -14.83 3.48 2.92
N THR A 16 -15.61 4.10 3.80
CA THR A 16 -17.04 4.35 3.62
C THR A 16 -17.34 5.30 2.46
N SER A 17 -16.37 6.13 2.08
CA SER A 17 -16.50 7.15 1.03
C SER A 17 -16.45 6.57 -0.38
N ILE A 18 -15.67 5.51 -0.59
CA ILE A 18 -15.42 4.91 -1.91
C ILE A 18 -16.08 3.52 -2.01
N ASN A 19 -15.95 2.69 -0.96
CA ASN A 19 -16.48 1.34 -0.86
C ASN A 19 -16.40 0.47 -2.14
N GLN A 20 -15.28 0.56 -2.86
CA GLN A 20 -15.13 -0.09 -4.17
C GLN A 20 -13.80 -0.84 -4.28
N LYS A 21 -13.80 -1.95 -5.04
CA LYS A 21 -12.58 -2.62 -5.49
C LYS A 21 -12.25 -2.17 -6.90
N VAL A 22 -11.03 -1.72 -7.12
CA VAL A 22 -10.55 -1.31 -8.44
C VAL A 22 -9.64 -2.40 -9.00
N CYS A 23 -9.99 -2.92 -10.17
CA CYS A 23 -9.34 -4.08 -10.78
C CYS A 23 -8.86 -3.74 -12.19
N TRP A 24 -7.55 -3.88 -12.45
CA TRP A 24 -6.92 -3.56 -13.73
C TRP A 24 -6.16 -4.75 -14.31
N THR A 25 -6.04 -4.81 -15.63
CA THR A 25 -5.17 -5.76 -16.33
C THR A 25 -4.33 -5.11 -17.42
N ASP A 26 -3.17 -5.69 -17.70
CA ASP A 26 -2.26 -5.35 -18.80
C ASP A 26 -2.67 -6.05 -20.12
N HIS A 27 -3.69 -6.92 -20.07
CA HIS A 27 -4.17 -7.55 -21.29
C HIS A 27 -4.97 -6.56 -22.16
N ILE A 28 -5.06 -6.82 -23.47
CA ILE A 28 -5.75 -5.95 -24.45
C ILE A 28 -7.27 -5.95 -24.26
N HIS A 29 -7.81 -7.00 -23.64
CA HIS A 29 -9.23 -7.15 -23.36
C HIS A 29 -9.48 -7.35 -21.87
N ASP A 30 -10.68 -7.00 -21.43
CA ASP A 30 -11.14 -7.26 -20.07
C ASP A 30 -11.04 -8.74 -19.75
N VAL A 31 -10.41 -9.04 -18.61
CA VAL A 31 -10.15 -10.41 -18.16
C VAL A 31 -11.10 -10.75 -17.02
N VAL A 32 -11.70 -11.93 -17.06
CA VAL A 32 -12.58 -12.40 -15.98
C VAL A 32 -11.84 -13.43 -15.14
N SER A 33 -11.78 -13.19 -13.84
CA SER A 33 -11.24 -14.14 -12.85
C SER A 33 -12.20 -14.27 -11.68
N ASN A 34 -12.70 -15.49 -11.44
CA ASN A 34 -13.59 -15.82 -10.32
C ASN A 34 -14.79 -14.84 -10.18
N GLY A 35 -15.42 -14.46 -11.30
CA GLY A 35 -16.55 -13.52 -11.32
C GLY A 35 -16.18 -12.05 -11.15
N THR A 36 -14.89 -11.71 -11.00
CA THR A 36 -14.40 -10.32 -11.00
C THR A 36 -13.90 -9.95 -12.39
N ILE A 37 -14.38 -8.83 -12.92
CA ILE A 37 -13.96 -8.28 -14.21
C ILE A 37 -12.79 -7.34 -13.96
N TYR A 38 -11.64 -7.68 -14.54
CA TYR A 38 -10.45 -6.84 -14.58
C TYR A 38 -10.51 -6.03 -15.85
N ARG A 39 -10.62 -4.71 -15.71
CA ARG A 39 -10.71 -3.82 -16.86
C ARG A 39 -9.35 -3.70 -17.53
N SER A 40 -9.32 -4.00 -18.83
CA SER A 40 -8.26 -3.58 -19.75
C SER A 40 -8.47 -2.09 -19.99
N ALA A 41 -8.05 -1.33 -19.00
CA ALA A 41 -7.86 0.07 -19.22
C ALA A 41 -6.44 0.18 -19.78
N GLY A 42 -6.28 0.86 -20.93
CA GLY A 42 -4.96 1.36 -21.39
C GLY A 42 -4.18 2.11 -20.29
N SER A 43 -4.85 2.35 -19.16
CA SER A 43 -4.36 2.61 -17.81
C SER A 43 -3.27 1.72 -17.25
N LEU A 44 -3.00 0.46 -17.60
CA LEU A 44 -1.85 -0.25 -16.98
C LEU A 44 -0.65 -0.28 -17.91
N LEU A 45 0.20 0.75 -17.84
CA LEU A 45 1.25 0.98 -18.82
C LEU A 45 2.54 0.21 -18.50
N LYS A 46 2.88 0.10 -17.22
CA LYS A 46 4.08 -0.63 -16.79
C LYS A 46 4.02 -1.06 -15.33
N ILE A 47 4.43 -2.28 -15.06
CA ILE A 47 4.77 -2.75 -13.71
C ILE A 47 6.29 -2.90 -13.63
N SER A 48 6.92 -2.24 -12.66
CA SER A 48 8.37 -2.39 -12.45
C SER A 48 8.71 -3.81 -12.01
N ASN A 49 9.82 -4.36 -12.52
CA ASN A 49 10.31 -5.66 -12.08
C ASN A 49 10.68 -5.63 -10.58
N ILE A 50 10.28 -6.67 -9.86
CA ILE A 50 10.74 -6.90 -8.48
C ILE A 50 12.12 -7.54 -8.52
N SER A 51 13.10 -6.90 -7.88
CA SER A 51 14.37 -7.54 -7.56
C SER A 51 14.19 -8.48 -6.37
N THR A 52 14.36 -9.78 -6.59
CA THR A 52 14.31 -10.79 -5.53
C THR A 52 15.67 -10.90 -4.85
N GLN A 53 15.84 -10.15 -3.76
CA GLN A 53 16.91 -10.41 -2.81
C GLN A 53 16.42 -11.38 -1.74
N SER A 54 17.30 -12.29 -1.29
CA SER A 54 17.03 -13.26 -0.21
C SER A 54 16.98 -12.61 1.17
N VAL A 55 17.43 -11.35 1.28
CA VAL A 55 17.35 -10.56 2.50
C VAL A 55 15.97 -9.90 2.60
N LEU A 56 15.44 -9.82 3.82
CA LEU A 56 14.18 -9.16 4.13
C LEU A 56 14.35 -7.63 3.99
N ASN A 57 14.25 -7.15 2.75
CA ASN A 57 14.31 -5.74 2.41
C ASN A 57 12.89 -5.23 2.10
N ASN A 58 12.62 -3.95 2.39
CA ASN A 58 11.36 -3.30 2.05
C ASN A 58 11.26 -3.15 0.52
N LYS A 59 10.73 -4.20 -0.13
CA LYS A 59 10.53 -4.23 -1.57
C LYS A 59 9.46 -3.22 -1.94
N GLN A 60 9.83 -2.25 -2.75
CA GLN A 60 8.92 -1.30 -3.36
C GLN A 60 8.69 -1.67 -4.82
N ILE A 61 7.43 -1.67 -5.24
CA ILE A 61 7.05 -1.80 -6.64
C ILE A 61 6.44 -0.48 -7.11
N LYS A 62 6.76 -0.08 -8.34
CA LYS A 62 6.15 1.05 -9.02
C LYS A 62 5.24 0.54 -10.13
N ILE A 63 4.00 1.02 -10.11
CA ILE A 63 2.99 0.75 -11.13
C ILE A 63 2.72 2.09 -11.80
N THR A 64 2.92 2.16 -13.11
CA THR A 64 2.65 3.36 -13.89
C THR A 64 1.33 3.16 -14.60
N LEU A 65 0.37 4.04 -14.31
CA LEU A 65 -0.93 4.07 -14.94
C LEU A 65 -1.08 5.25 -15.90
N SER A 66 -1.75 5.08 -17.06
CA SER A 66 -1.92 6.15 -18.06
C SER A 66 -3.26 6.10 -18.81
N GLY A 67 -3.95 7.23 -18.96
CA GLY A 67 -5.27 7.22 -19.60
C GLY A 67 -6.33 6.58 -18.70
N LEU A 68 -6.39 7.04 -17.46
CA LEU A 68 -7.38 6.68 -16.46
C LEU A 68 -8.65 7.52 -16.64
N ASP A 69 -9.81 6.93 -16.33
CA ASP A 69 -11.07 7.67 -16.19
C ASP A 69 -10.98 8.70 -15.04
N GLU A 70 -11.73 9.81 -15.13
CA GLU A 70 -11.71 10.90 -14.15
C GLU A 70 -12.02 10.39 -12.73
N ASN A 71 -13.00 9.48 -12.62
CA ASN A 71 -13.36 8.87 -11.33
C ASN A 71 -12.20 8.09 -10.72
N THR A 72 -11.45 7.36 -11.54
CA THR A 72 -10.31 6.56 -11.07
C THR A 72 -9.16 7.47 -10.65
N THR A 73 -8.95 8.57 -11.37
CA THR A 73 -7.94 9.59 -11.02
C THR A 73 -8.26 10.26 -9.68
N GLN A 74 -9.52 10.59 -9.42
CA GLN A 74 -9.95 11.14 -8.12
C GLN A 74 -9.75 10.13 -6.98
N ILE A 75 -10.08 8.86 -7.21
CA ILE A 75 -9.87 7.78 -6.23
C ILE A 75 -8.39 7.64 -5.89
N VAL A 76 -7.50 7.64 -6.89
CA VAL A 76 -6.05 7.49 -6.66
C VAL A 76 -5.50 8.72 -5.93
N ASN A 77 -5.93 9.93 -6.28
CA ASN A 77 -5.48 11.15 -5.60
C ASN A 77 -6.13 11.35 -4.21
N SER A 78 -7.08 10.51 -3.80
CA SER A 78 -7.70 10.60 -2.49
C SER A 78 -6.71 10.24 -1.37
N ASN A 79 -6.87 10.86 -0.19
CA ASN A 79 -6.10 10.49 1.00
C ASN A 79 -6.34 9.02 1.42
N GLU A 80 -7.48 8.45 1.05
CA GLU A 80 -7.86 7.06 1.33
C GLU A 80 -7.04 6.06 0.51
N PHE A 81 -6.47 6.49 -0.61
CA PHE A 81 -5.55 5.66 -1.38
C PHE A 81 -4.29 5.32 -0.58
N ARG A 82 -3.91 6.11 0.42
CA ARG A 82 -2.73 5.83 1.25
C ARG A 82 -2.94 4.59 2.12
N ASN A 83 -1.92 3.73 2.20
CA ASN A 83 -1.92 2.47 2.94
C ASN A 83 -2.97 1.45 2.45
N ALA A 84 -3.49 1.59 1.22
CA ALA A 84 -4.48 0.67 0.65
C ALA A 84 -3.87 -0.68 0.29
N PRO A 85 -4.52 -1.79 0.64
CA PRO A 85 -4.04 -3.11 0.26
C PRO A 85 -4.09 -3.24 -1.26
N ILE A 86 -2.95 -3.65 -1.83
CA ILE A 86 -2.80 -3.94 -3.25
C ILE A 86 -2.30 -5.36 -3.44
N LEU A 87 -2.87 -6.05 -4.43
CA LEU A 87 -2.51 -7.40 -4.83
C LEU A 87 -2.22 -7.40 -6.33
N ILE A 88 -1.06 -7.92 -6.70
CA ILE A 88 -0.67 -8.14 -8.09
C ILE A 88 -0.51 -9.64 -8.29
N GLU A 89 -1.27 -10.18 -9.23
CA GLU A 89 -1.24 -11.58 -9.61
C GLU A 89 -0.78 -11.70 -11.07
N LYS A 90 0.01 -12.73 -11.38
CA LYS A 90 0.24 -13.13 -12.77
C LYS A 90 -0.72 -14.26 -13.11
N ALA A 91 -1.49 -14.05 -14.17
CA ALA A 91 -2.49 -14.99 -14.64
C ALA A 91 -2.11 -15.52 -16.02
N ILE A 92 -2.41 -16.81 -16.23
CA ILE A 92 -2.33 -17.48 -17.52
C ILE A 92 -3.76 -17.60 -18.03
N LEU A 93 -4.01 -17.06 -19.22
CA LEU A 93 -5.30 -17.11 -19.90
C LEU A 93 -5.44 -18.43 -20.65
N GLN A 94 -6.66 -18.95 -20.73
CA GLN A 94 -6.99 -20.10 -21.56
C GLN A 94 -7.06 -19.67 -23.04
N ASP A 95 -6.58 -20.51 -23.96
CA ASP A 95 -6.53 -20.20 -25.39
C ASP A 95 -7.90 -19.69 -25.91
N ASN A 96 -7.89 -18.56 -26.61
CA ASN A 96 -9.06 -17.89 -27.20
C ASN A 96 -10.19 -17.47 -26.23
N THR A 97 -9.92 -17.40 -24.92
CA THR A 97 -10.89 -16.89 -23.95
C THR A 97 -10.25 -15.89 -23.00
N ASN A 98 -11.02 -14.88 -22.58
CA ASN A 98 -10.58 -13.90 -21.58
C ASN A 98 -10.69 -14.43 -20.14
N ASN A 99 -10.75 -15.75 -19.97
CA ASN A 99 -10.88 -16.39 -18.67
C ASN A 99 -9.51 -16.82 -18.15
N VAL A 100 -9.28 -16.54 -16.87
CA VAL A 100 -8.07 -16.97 -16.17
C VAL A 100 -8.12 -18.46 -15.90
N SER A 101 -7.15 -19.20 -16.45
CA SER A 101 -6.97 -20.63 -16.18
C SER A 101 -6.22 -20.86 -14.87
N THR A 102 -5.11 -20.15 -14.67
CA THR A 102 -4.28 -20.28 -13.46
C THR A 102 -3.75 -18.90 -13.09
N LYS A 103 -3.68 -18.59 -11.79
CA LYS A 103 -3.05 -17.36 -11.31
C LYS A 103 -2.14 -17.61 -10.12
N ARG A 104 -1.09 -16.78 -10.01
CA ARG A 104 -0.14 -16.81 -8.91
C ARG A 104 0.16 -15.40 -8.43
N THR A 105 0.19 -15.22 -7.12
CA THR A 105 0.57 -13.94 -6.50
C THR A 105 2.00 -13.56 -6.87
N TYR A 106 2.15 -12.39 -7.48
CA TYR A 106 3.44 -11.80 -7.81
C TYR A 106 3.89 -10.82 -6.72
N PHE A 107 2.96 -9.99 -6.23
CA PHE A 107 3.24 -9.02 -5.17
C PHE A 107 2.01 -8.78 -4.31
N ARG A 108 2.22 -8.52 -3.02
CA ARG A 108 1.18 -8.12 -2.08
C ARG A 108 1.74 -7.07 -1.13
N GLY A 109 1.01 -5.96 -0.97
CA GLY A 109 1.55 -4.82 -0.25
C GLY A 109 0.51 -3.78 0.12
N LYS A 110 1.01 -2.62 0.52
CA LYS A 110 0.25 -1.41 0.79
C LYS A 110 0.72 -0.29 -0.13
N THR A 111 -0.21 0.47 -0.69
CA THR A 111 0.08 1.65 -1.51
C THR A 111 0.65 2.79 -0.66
N ALA A 112 1.60 3.52 -1.22
CA ALA A 112 2.12 4.77 -0.68
C ALA A 112 1.46 5.96 -1.39
N THR A 113 1.94 7.17 -1.12
CA THR A 113 1.44 8.38 -1.80
C THR A 113 1.68 8.25 -3.31
N PRO A 114 0.64 8.41 -4.14
CA PRO A 114 0.78 8.39 -5.59
C PRO A 114 1.45 9.67 -6.07
N ASP A 115 2.20 9.55 -7.17
CA ASP A 115 2.87 10.66 -7.84
C ASP A 115 2.22 10.85 -9.22
N THR A 116 1.50 11.95 -9.39
CA THR A 116 0.75 12.24 -10.62
C THR A 116 1.56 13.24 -11.45
N THR A 117 1.97 12.79 -12.62
CA THR A 117 2.70 13.61 -13.61
C THR A 117 1.79 13.90 -14.79
N ILE A 118 1.65 15.18 -15.13
CA ILE A 118 0.89 15.64 -16.30
C ILE A 118 1.92 16.06 -17.35
N ASP A 119 1.86 15.45 -18.53
CA ASP A 119 2.69 15.88 -19.66
C ASP A 119 1.89 16.84 -20.54
N ASP A 120 2.19 18.14 -20.42
CA ASP A 120 1.52 19.22 -21.14
C ASP A 120 1.67 19.13 -22.67
N LYS A 121 2.63 18.35 -23.18
CA LYS A 121 2.86 18.19 -24.63
C LYS A 121 2.02 17.08 -25.25
N SER A 122 1.77 16.01 -24.52
CA SER A 122 0.96 14.88 -25.00
C SER A 122 -0.47 14.88 -24.47
N GLY A 123 -0.77 15.73 -23.48
CA GLY A 123 -2.09 15.79 -22.81
C GLY A 123 -2.40 14.53 -22.00
N LEU A 124 -1.41 13.66 -21.77
CA LEU A 124 -1.59 12.39 -21.07
C LEU A 124 -1.26 12.57 -19.59
N ILE A 125 -2.19 12.12 -18.75
CA ILE A 125 -2.00 12.02 -17.30
C ILE A 125 -1.40 10.65 -17.00
N THR A 126 -0.21 10.66 -16.41
CA THR A 126 0.47 9.45 -15.95
C THR A 126 0.53 9.45 -14.42
N ILE A 127 0.01 8.39 -13.79
CA ILE A 127 0.03 8.23 -12.33
C ILE A 127 0.98 7.11 -11.95
N ASN A 128 1.99 7.44 -11.16
CA ASN A 128 2.94 6.49 -10.61
C ASN A 128 2.52 6.10 -9.19
N ILE A 129 2.03 4.87 -9.05
CA ILE A 129 1.70 4.28 -7.75
C ILE A 129 2.93 3.54 -7.25
N SER A 130 3.43 3.93 -6.09
CA SER A 130 4.40 3.14 -5.35
C SER A 130 3.70 2.29 -4.30
N ALA A 131 4.10 1.03 -4.16
CA ALA A 131 3.56 0.14 -3.14
C ALA A 131 4.69 -0.58 -2.40
N GLN A 132 4.58 -0.61 -1.08
CA GLN A 132 5.50 -1.27 -0.17
C GLN A 132 5.01 -2.69 0.15
N SER A 133 5.94 -3.63 0.27
CA SER A 133 5.64 -5.01 0.62
C SER A 133 4.91 -5.11 1.96
N ILE A 134 4.11 -6.16 2.14
CA ILE A 134 3.52 -6.49 3.44
C ILE A 134 4.58 -6.81 4.50
N PHE A 135 5.77 -7.25 4.07
CA PHE A 135 6.90 -7.57 4.94
C PHE A 135 7.77 -6.33 5.25
N ASP A 136 7.14 -5.17 5.43
CA ASP A 136 7.85 -3.97 5.82
C ASP A 136 8.25 -4.03 7.30
N LEU A 137 9.53 -4.31 7.55
CA LEU A 137 10.14 -4.27 8.87
C LEU A 137 10.73 -2.92 9.23
N SER A 138 10.53 -1.86 8.44
CA SER A 138 10.95 -0.50 8.81
C SER A 138 10.12 0.10 9.96
N VAL A 139 9.41 -0.74 10.71
CA VAL A 139 8.64 -0.36 11.90
C VAL A 139 9.59 0.41 12.80
N LYS A 140 9.21 1.67 13.05
CA LYS A 140 9.86 2.51 14.06
C LYS A 140 9.99 1.68 15.33
N PRO A 141 11.17 1.54 15.93
CA PRO A 141 11.31 0.84 17.20
C PRO A 141 10.28 1.41 18.18
N SER A 142 9.41 0.53 18.66
CA SER A 142 8.45 0.84 19.72
C SER A 142 9.26 1.03 21.00
N TYR A 143 9.82 2.22 21.16
CA TYR A 143 10.43 2.57 22.42
C TYR A 143 9.30 2.77 23.42
N SER A 144 9.10 1.78 24.30
CA SER A 144 8.41 2.00 25.57
C SER A 144 9.27 2.98 26.36
N ARG A 145 9.05 4.27 26.12
CA ARG A 145 9.72 5.32 26.87
C ARG A 145 9.07 5.36 28.25
N SER A 146 9.89 5.32 29.29
CA SER A 146 9.49 5.44 30.70
C SER A 146 9.06 6.87 31.08
N ASN A 147 8.34 7.56 30.19
CA ASN A 147 7.80 8.88 30.45
C ASN A 147 6.28 8.79 30.58
N ASN A 148 5.71 9.65 31.43
CA ASN A 148 4.28 9.64 31.72
C ASN A 148 3.43 9.90 30.47
N ALA A 149 3.84 10.82 29.60
CA ALA A 149 3.07 11.18 28.41
C ALA A 149 2.91 10.02 27.40
N THR A 150 3.97 9.25 27.13
CA THR A 150 3.95 8.09 26.24
C THR A 150 3.21 6.92 26.87
N HIS A 151 3.28 6.79 28.20
CA HIS A 151 2.54 5.76 28.91
C HIS A 151 1.03 6.02 28.88
N GLN A 152 0.60 7.26 29.15
CA GLN A 152 -0.79 7.67 29.08
C GLN A 152 -1.39 7.55 27.67
N PHE A 153 -0.57 7.74 26.63
CA PHE A 153 -0.99 7.50 25.25
C PHE A 153 -1.37 6.03 24.99
N SER A 154 -0.73 5.08 25.67
CA SER A 154 -0.96 3.64 25.47
C SER A 154 -1.94 3.06 26.51
N PHE A 155 -1.87 3.54 27.75
CA PHE A 155 -2.62 3.08 28.91
C PHE A 155 -3.19 4.30 29.66
N ASN A 156 -4.32 4.81 29.15
CA ASN A 156 -4.98 5.98 29.71
C ASN A 156 -5.47 5.68 31.14
N GLY A 157 -5.00 6.46 32.12
CA GLY A 157 -5.36 6.34 33.54
C GLY A 157 -4.31 5.65 34.43
N ASP A 158 -3.20 5.16 33.88
CA ASP A 158 -2.14 4.54 34.68
C ASP A 158 -1.19 5.58 35.30
N MET A 159 -1.10 5.60 36.63
CA MET A 159 -0.31 6.57 37.40
C MET A 159 1.15 6.15 37.66
N PHE A 160 1.59 4.99 37.17
CA PHE A 160 2.90 4.42 37.49
C PHE A 160 4.08 5.38 37.22
N PHE A 161 4.06 6.12 36.11
CA PHE A 161 5.11 7.09 35.74
C PHE A 161 4.81 8.53 36.16
N GLU A 162 3.68 8.80 36.83
CA GLU A 162 3.35 10.15 37.30
C GLU A 162 4.33 10.63 38.39
N TYR A 163 4.70 9.71 39.28
CA TYR A 163 5.57 10.02 40.43
C TYR A 163 7.05 9.76 40.17
N ALA A 164 7.39 8.96 39.15
CA ALA A 164 8.78 8.60 38.83
C ALA A 164 9.68 9.82 38.48
N ASN A 165 9.10 10.93 38.03
CA ASN A 165 9.84 12.17 37.72
C ASN A 165 9.81 13.21 38.84
N ARG A 166 9.05 12.98 39.94
CA ARG A 166 8.97 13.95 41.06
C ARG A 166 10.15 13.87 42.02
N ASP A 167 10.84 12.74 42.08
CA ASP A 167 11.95 12.47 43.04
C ASP A 167 13.32 13.06 42.65
N LEU A 168 13.44 13.77 41.53
CA LEU A 168 14.72 14.36 41.11
C LEU A 168 15.09 15.66 41.86
N GLY A 169 14.21 16.15 42.75
CA GLY A 169 14.34 17.45 43.41
C GLY A 169 14.66 17.42 44.91
N GLU A 170 14.66 16.26 45.57
CA GLU A 170 14.91 16.17 47.01
C GLU A 170 16.17 15.35 47.34
N ASP A 171 17.34 15.89 47.00
CA ASP A 171 18.62 15.56 47.62
C ASP A 171 18.70 16.06 49.09
N ILE A 172 17.63 15.85 49.86
CA ILE A 172 17.50 16.34 51.25
C ILE A 172 18.15 15.33 52.24
N LEU A 173 18.49 14.11 51.79
CA LEU A 173 18.87 13.02 52.69
C LEU A 173 20.37 12.83 52.96
N TRP A 174 21.26 13.73 52.51
CA TRP A 174 22.70 13.59 52.77
C TRP A 174 23.43 14.82 53.31
N ARG A 175 22.74 15.68 54.07
CA ARG A 175 23.43 16.59 54.99
C ARG A 175 23.85 15.82 56.26
N LYS A 176 25.10 15.32 56.28
CA LYS A 176 25.74 14.79 57.49
C LYS A 176 25.75 15.88 58.58
N ARG A 177 25.27 15.53 59.77
CA ARG A 177 25.59 16.23 61.03
C ARG A 177 27.02 15.95 61.44
#